data_AF-A0A7S0I4Y7-F1
#
_entry.id   AF-A0A7S0I4Y7-F1
#
_cell.length_a   1.000
_cell.length_b   1.000
_cell.length_c   1.000
_cell.angle_alpha   90.00
_cell.angle_beta   90.00
_cell.angle_gamma   90.00
#
_symmetry.space_group_name_H-M   'P 1'
#
loop_
_entity.id
_entity.type
_entity.pdbx_description
1 polymer ?
#
loop_
_entity_poly.entity_id
_entity_poly.type
_entity_poly.pdbx_seq_one_letter_code
_entity_poly.pdbx_strand_id
1 'polypeptide(L)'
;DALGGVAVMHALLVHVLVSTAAFTPSPLTQRAQPRLRIQPPALVAPSGVDDLPYALQQATVLAGFAGLGAATLASASTYEAARRTFESAWWQRWETWSAATLGVTFVLAGRSHFTMPEAFKAIYPPLGTWGCWYLPGTSDFHVAWTGVAELLGGAGLLLGCL
;
A
#
# COMPACT_ATOMS: atom_id res chain seq x y z
N ASP A 1 20.40 -2.33 9.33
CA ASP A 1 20.02 -3.58 10.01
C ASP A 1 18.64 -4.00 9.54
N ALA A 2 18.49 -5.21 8.98
CA ALA A 2 17.24 -5.70 8.38
C ALA A 2 16.02 -5.66 9.34
N LEU A 3 16.29 -5.60 10.65
CA LEU A 3 15.30 -5.40 11.71
C LEU A 3 14.60 -4.03 11.64
N GLY A 4 15.27 -2.98 11.15
CA GLY A 4 14.70 -1.64 11.02
C GLY A 4 13.66 -1.53 9.90
N GLY A 5 13.89 -2.18 8.76
CA GLY A 5 12.94 -2.18 7.63
C GLY A 5 11.67 -2.98 7.91
N VAL A 6 11.82 -4.14 8.57
CA VAL A 6 10.69 -4.98 8.99
C VAL A 6 9.87 -4.30 10.09
N ALA A 7 10.51 -3.54 10.99
CA ALA A 7 9.83 -2.77 12.02
C ALA A 7 8.99 -1.62 11.44
N VAL A 8 9.47 -0.93 10.40
CA VAL A 8 8.72 0.15 9.72
C VAL A 8 7.54 -0.42 8.92
N MET A 9 7.71 -1.54 8.23
CA MET A 9 6.58 -2.21 7.54
C MET A 9 5.56 -2.79 8.52
N HIS A 10 6.00 -3.38 9.64
CA HIS A 10 5.07 -3.80 10.71
C HIS A 10 4.35 -2.60 11.33
N ALA A 11 5.04 -1.47 11.56
CA ALA A 11 4.41 -0.27 12.09
C ALA A 11 3.36 0.29 11.11
N LEU A 12 3.60 0.28 9.80
CA LEU A 12 2.64 0.69 8.78
C LEU A 12 1.44 -0.27 8.70
N LEU A 13 1.69 -1.59 8.71
CA LEU A 13 0.64 -2.61 8.70
C LEU A 13 -0.23 -2.53 9.97
N VAL A 14 0.38 -2.37 11.13
CA VAL A 14 -0.31 -2.21 12.42
C VAL A 14 -1.05 -0.88 12.46
N HIS A 15 -0.50 0.21 11.93
CA HIS A 15 -1.21 1.49 11.88
C HIS A 15 -2.43 1.45 10.96
N VAL A 16 -2.34 0.77 9.81
CA VAL A 16 -3.47 0.55 8.90
C VAL A 16 -4.52 -0.39 9.51
N LEU A 17 -4.11 -1.47 10.18
CA LEU A 17 -5.02 -2.42 10.84
C LEU A 17 -5.69 -1.85 12.10
N VAL A 18 -4.97 -1.07 12.91
CA VAL A 18 -5.53 -0.41 14.11
C VAL A 18 -6.46 0.75 13.70
N SER A 19 -6.15 1.47 12.62
CA SER A 19 -7.03 2.54 12.12
C SER A 19 -8.32 2.01 11.48
N THR A 20 -8.31 0.78 10.95
CA THR A 20 -9.51 0.14 10.37
C THR A 20 -10.35 -0.60 11.41
N ALA A 21 -9.75 -1.10 12.50
CA ALA A 21 -10.48 -1.77 13.57
C ALA A 21 -11.16 -0.82 14.58
N ALA A 22 -10.70 0.43 14.70
CA ALA A 22 -11.13 1.34 15.78
C ALA A 22 -12.43 2.13 15.51
N PHE A 23 -13.11 1.94 14.38
CA PHE A 23 -14.34 2.69 14.10
C PHE A 23 -15.44 1.77 13.60
N THR A 24 -16.16 1.15 14.53
CA THR A 24 -17.55 0.74 14.28
C THR A 24 -18.38 2.02 14.41
N PRO A 25 -18.85 2.65 13.32
CA PRO A 25 -19.67 3.85 13.47
C PRO A 25 -20.95 3.47 14.19
N SER A 26 -21.25 4.17 15.29
CA SER A 26 -22.57 4.11 15.93
C SER A 26 -23.65 4.40 14.88
N PRO A 27 -24.83 3.76 14.95
CA PRO A 27 -25.94 4.01 14.02
C PRO A 27 -26.38 5.49 13.99
N LEU A 28 -26.01 6.28 15.01
CA LEU A 28 -26.26 7.72 15.06
C LEU A 28 -25.26 8.54 14.22
N THR A 29 -24.00 8.09 14.07
CA THR A 29 -22.99 8.75 13.24
C THR A 29 -23.26 8.58 11.75
N GLN A 30 -23.94 7.48 11.38
CA GLN A 30 -24.35 7.19 10.00
C GLN A 30 -25.45 8.12 9.48
N ARG A 31 -26.27 8.71 10.39
CA ARG A 31 -27.33 9.67 10.04
C ARG A 31 -26.86 11.12 9.90
N ALA A 32 -25.71 11.48 10.46
CA ALA A 32 -25.20 12.85 10.48
C ALA A 32 -24.18 13.15 9.35
N GLN A 33 -23.72 12.13 8.62
CA GLN A 33 -23.01 12.37 7.37
C GLN A 33 -23.99 13.07 6.43
N PRO A 34 -23.67 14.26 5.89
CA PRO A 34 -24.41 14.79 4.75
C PRO A 34 -24.49 13.63 3.76
N ARG A 35 -25.65 13.39 3.14
CA ARG A 35 -25.70 12.53 1.96
C ARG A 35 -24.82 13.22 0.91
N LEU A 36 -23.51 13.02 0.99
CA LEU A 36 -22.58 13.12 -0.11
C LEU A 36 -23.25 12.24 -1.13
N ARG A 37 -23.91 12.89 -2.07
CA ARG A 37 -24.63 12.29 -3.16
C ARG A 37 -23.58 11.36 -3.78
N ILE A 38 -23.69 10.06 -3.49
CA ILE A 38 -22.81 9.06 -4.06
C ILE A 38 -23.11 9.18 -5.54
N GLN A 39 -22.28 9.93 -6.24
CA GLN A 39 -22.31 9.98 -7.68
C GLN A 39 -22.04 8.53 -8.08
N PRO A 40 -23.00 7.85 -8.74
CA PRO A 40 -22.79 6.47 -9.10
C PRO A 40 -21.51 6.45 -9.95
N PRO A 41 -20.48 5.65 -9.61
CA PRO A 41 -19.34 5.55 -10.48
C PRO A 41 -19.85 4.88 -11.75
N ALA A 42 -19.87 5.64 -12.84
CA ALA A 42 -20.01 5.10 -14.18
C ALA A 42 -18.71 4.38 -14.55
N LEU A 43 -18.42 3.29 -13.84
CA LEU A 43 -17.57 2.15 -14.18
C LEU A 43 -17.50 1.28 -12.92
N VAL A 44 -18.18 0.13 -12.94
CA VAL A 44 -17.95 -0.92 -11.93
C VAL A 44 -16.48 -1.32 -12.05
N ALA A 45 -15.74 -1.31 -10.93
CA ALA A 45 -14.36 -1.76 -10.95
C ALA A 45 -14.30 -3.19 -11.51
N PRO A 46 -13.38 -3.52 -12.44
CA PRO A 46 -13.33 -4.85 -13.07
C PRO A 46 -13.22 -6.03 -12.09
N SER A 47 -12.82 -5.76 -10.85
CA SER A 47 -12.72 -6.77 -9.78
C SER A 47 -14.08 -7.30 -9.30
N GLY A 48 -15.19 -6.58 -9.54
CA GLY A 48 -16.53 -6.94 -9.05
C GLY A 48 -16.69 -6.85 -7.53
N VAL A 49 -15.68 -6.37 -6.81
CA VAL A 49 -15.72 -6.25 -5.34
C VAL A 49 -16.80 -5.26 -4.91
N ASP A 50 -16.98 -4.18 -5.66
CA ASP A 50 -17.95 -3.13 -5.32
C ASP A 50 -19.41 -3.60 -5.40
N ASP A 51 -19.68 -4.72 -6.08
CA ASP A 51 -21.03 -5.33 -6.19
C ASP A 51 -21.34 -6.33 -5.07
N LEU A 52 -20.36 -6.70 -4.25
CA LEU A 52 -20.56 -7.67 -3.17
C LEU A 52 -21.28 -7.04 -1.97
N PRO A 53 -21.97 -7.81 -1.12
CA PRO A 53 -22.38 -7.35 0.20
C PRO A 53 -21.21 -6.76 1.00
N TYR A 54 -21.42 -5.67 1.75
CA TYR A 54 -20.36 -4.96 2.48
C TYR A 54 -19.46 -5.87 3.33
N ALA A 55 -20.03 -6.87 4.01
CA ALA A 55 -19.24 -7.82 4.79
C ALA A 55 -18.20 -8.57 3.94
N LEU A 56 -18.55 -8.92 2.70
CA LEU A 56 -17.64 -9.56 1.74
C LEU A 56 -16.66 -8.56 1.12
N GLN A 57 -17.04 -7.30 0.92
CA GLN A 57 -16.11 -6.25 0.51
C GLN A 57 -15.01 -6.05 1.57
N GLN A 58 -15.40 -5.90 2.85
CA GLN A 58 -14.49 -5.76 3.98
C GLN A 58 -13.59 -6.98 4.13
N ALA A 59 -14.16 -8.19 4.04
CA ALA A 59 -13.40 -9.43 4.10
C ALA A 59 -12.39 -9.52 2.96
N THR A 60 -12.74 -9.08 1.75
CA THR A 60 -11.83 -9.05 0.59
C THR A 60 -10.66 -8.11 0.82
N VAL A 61 -10.92 -6.90 1.33
CA VAL A 61 -9.88 -5.91 1.65
C VAL A 61 -8.95 -6.45 2.73
N LEU A 62 -9.50 -6.99 3.82
CA LEU A 62 -8.74 -7.57 4.91
C LEU A 62 -7.90 -8.77 4.45
N ALA A 63 -8.49 -9.66 3.64
CA ALA A 63 -7.79 -10.80 3.06
C ALA A 63 -6.67 -10.36 2.12
N GLY A 64 -6.87 -9.28 1.35
CA GLY A 64 -5.83 -8.67 0.53
C GLY A 64 -4.64 -8.20 1.36
N PHE A 65 -4.87 -7.43 2.42
CA PHE A 65 -3.79 -6.99 3.33
C PHE A 65 -3.10 -8.15 4.05
N ALA A 66 -3.87 -9.12 4.55
CA ALA A 66 -3.33 -10.31 5.20
C ALA A 66 -2.49 -11.15 4.23
N GLY A 67 -2.98 -11.34 3.00
CA GLY A 67 -2.29 -12.05 1.93
C GLY A 67 -0.98 -11.37 1.55
N LEU A 68 -0.97 -10.04 1.41
CA LEU A 68 0.26 -9.27 1.19
C LEU A 68 1.27 -9.48 2.32
N GLY A 69 0.84 -9.35 3.59
CA GLY A 69 1.71 -9.58 4.74
C GLY A 69 2.30 -10.99 4.77
N ALA A 70 1.47 -12.02 4.56
CA ALA A 70 1.92 -13.41 4.51
C ALA A 70 2.89 -13.66 3.34
N ALA A 71 2.58 -13.13 2.15
CA ALA A 71 3.43 -13.24 0.98
C ALA A 71 4.79 -12.55 1.19
N THR A 72 4.83 -11.38 1.85
CA THR A 72 6.08 -10.71 2.21
C THR A 72 6.94 -11.58 3.13
N LEU A 73 6.36 -12.16 4.19
CA LEU A 73 7.10 -13.04 5.11
C LEU A 73 7.61 -14.30 4.41
N ALA A 74 6.77 -14.93 3.59
CA ALA A 74 7.15 -16.10 2.81
C ALA A 74 8.29 -15.76 1.83
N SER A 75 8.19 -14.63 1.13
CA SER A 75 9.21 -14.17 0.18
C SER A 75 10.54 -13.85 0.89
N ALA A 76 10.49 -13.14 2.02
CA ALA A 76 11.67 -12.83 2.82
C ALA A 76 12.36 -14.10 3.33
N SER A 77 11.60 -15.05 3.87
CA SER A 77 12.17 -16.32 4.35
C SER A 77 12.78 -17.17 3.23
N THR A 78 12.13 -17.20 2.06
CA THR A 78 12.61 -17.93 0.88
C THR A 78 13.87 -17.29 0.32
N TYR A 79 13.89 -15.96 0.23
CA TYR A 79 15.05 -15.19 -0.19
C TYR A 79 16.25 -15.41 0.74
N GLU A 80 16.05 -15.37 2.06
CA GLU A 80 17.12 -15.63 3.03
C GLU A 80 17.65 -17.07 2.96
N ALA A 81 16.76 -18.05 2.77
CA ALA A 81 17.18 -19.44 2.55
C ALA A 81 18.01 -19.57 1.25
N ALA A 82 17.52 -19.00 0.14
CA ALA A 82 18.21 -19.00 -1.13
C ALA A 82 19.57 -18.32 -1.05
N ARG A 83 19.65 -17.15 -0.40
CA ARG A 83 20.89 -16.41 -0.17
C ARG A 83 21.92 -17.27 0.53
N ARG A 84 21.55 -17.98 1.61
CA ARG A 84 22.47 -18.85 2.36
C ARG A 84 22.94 -20.07 1.54
N THR A 85 22.13 -20.56 0.62
CA THR A 85 22.46 -21.74 -0.20
C THR A 85 23.29 -21.37 -1.43
N PHE A 86 23.04 -20.22 -2.04
CA PHE A 86 23.59 -19.81 -3.33
C PHE A 86 24.52 -18.60 -3.26
N GLU A 87 25.01 -18.25 -2.06
CA GLU A 87 25.89 -17.11 -1.87
C GLU A 87 27.12 -17.23 -2.78
N SER A 88 27.23 -16.26 -3.68
CA SER A 88 28.25 -16.22 -4.73
C SER A 88 28.43 -14.79 -5.22
N ALA A 89 29.55 -14.52 -5.89
CA ALA A 89 29.78 -13.23 -6.51
C ALA A 89 28.70 -12.87 -7.56
N TRP A 90 28.12 -13.88 -8.21
CA TRP A 90 26.98 -13.69 -9.11
C TRP A 90 25.73 -13.26 -8.34
N TRP A 91 25.40 -13.94 -7.24
CA TRP A 91 24.24 -13.62 -6.39
C TRP A 91 24.33 -12.19 -5.86
N GLN A 92 25.47 -11.80 -5.29
CA GLN A 92 25.71 -10.44 -4.79
C GLN A 92 25.53 -9.39 -5.89
N ARG A 93 26.05 -9.66 -7.10
CA ARG A 93 25.87 -8.77 -8.25
C ARG A 93 24.40 -8.66 -8.65
N TRP A 94 23.69 -9.78 -8.71
CA TRP A 94 22.27 -9.80 -9.01
C TRP A 94 21.46 -9.01 -7.96
N GLU A 95 21.77 -9.14 -6.67
CA GLU A 95 21.15 -8.37 -5.60
C GLU A 95 21.37 -6.86 -5.79
N THR A 96 22.62 -6.43 -6.02
CA THR A 96 22.93 -5.01 -6.26
C THR A 96 22.18 -4.45 -7.46
N TRP A 97 22.18 -5.15 -8.60
CA TRP A 97 21.46 -4.69 -9.79
C TRP A 97 19.95 -4.70 -9.62
N SER A 98 19.39 -5.68 -8.89
CA SER A 98 17.97 -5.74 -8.58
C SER A 98 17.54 -4.60 -7.66
N ALA A 99 18.33 -4.32 -6.61
CA ALA A 99 18.10 -3.20 -5.70
C ALA A 99 18.21 -1.86 -6.44
N ALA A 100 19.21 -1.68 -7.30
CA ALA A 100 19.36 -0.47 -8.10
C ALA A 100 18.19 -0.29 -9.07
N THR A 101 17.75 -1.37 -9.72
CA THR A 101 16.59 -1.33 -10.64
C THR A 101 15.32 -0.93 -9.90
N LEU A 102 15.04 -1.54 -8.74
CA LEU A 102 13.91 -1.16 -7.89
C LEU A 102 14.04 0.31 -7.44
N GLY A 103 15.24 0.74 -7.06
CA GLY A 103 15.52 2.12 -6.67
C GLY A 103 15.15 3.13 -7.77
N VAL A 104 15.56 2.88 -9.02
CA VAL A 104 15.16 3.71 -10.17
C VAL A 104 13.65 3.68 -10.36
N THR A 105 13.03 2.49 -10.32
CA THR A 105 11.58 2.36 -10.49
C THR A 105 10.81 3.16 -9.44
N PHE A 106 11.17 3.07 -8.15
CA PHE A 106 10.52 3.81 -7.09
C PHE A 106 10.75 5.33 -7.19
N VAL A 107 11.93 5.79 -7.62
CA VAL A 107 12.15 7.23 -7.88
C VAL A 107 11.24 7.72 -9.02
N LEU A 108 11.11 6.95 -10.11
CA LEU A 108 10.24 7.31 -11.23
C LEU A 108 8.76 7.29 -10.83
N ALA A 109 8.33 6.28 -10.07
CA ALA A 109 6.98 6.17 -9.52
C ALA A 109 6.68 7.36 -8.60
N GLY A 110 7.56 7.66 -7.65
CA GLY A 110 7.38 8.76 -6.72
C GLY A 110 7.36 10.12 -7.41
N ARG A 111 8.16 10.32 -8.46
CA ARG A 111 8.05 11.51 -9.32
C ARG A 111 6.69 11.59 -10.01
N SER A 112 6.15 10.47 -10.48
CA SER A 112 4.89 10.43 -11.21
C SER A 112 3.69 10.88 -10.37
N HIS A 113 3.72 10.65 -9.04
CA HIS A 113 2.73 11.17 -8.10
C HIS A 113 2.59 12.71 -8.12
N PHE A 114 3.66 13.44 -8.49
CA PHE A 114 3.65 14.90 -8.59
C PHE A 114 3.42 15.41 -10.01
N THR A 115 3.78 14.64 -11.04
CA THR A 115 3.59 15.05 -12.45
C THR A 115 2.23 14.64 -13.01
N MET A 116 1.61 13.60 -12.47
CA MET A 116 0.30 13.08 -12.90
C MET A 116 -0.64 12.85 -11.71
N PRO A 117 -0.80 13.82 -10.79
CA PRO A 117 -1.48 13.60 -9.51
C PRO A 117 -2.95 13.15 -9.67
N GLU A 118 -3.64 13.63 -10.70
CA GLU A 118 -5.05 13.27 -10.95
C GLU A 118 -5.23 11.78 -11.28
N ALA A 119 -4.25 11.14 -11.92
CA ALA A 119 -4.31 9.70 -12.19
C ALA A 119 -4.26 8.87 -10.89
N PHE A 120 -3.46 9.30 -9.91
CA PHE A 120 -3.36 8.65 -8.61
C PHE A 120 -4.57 8.97 -7.72
N LYS A 121 -5.10 10.19 -7.79
CA LYS A 121 -6.36 10.53 -7.08
C LYS A 121 -7.54 9.76 -7.64
N ALA A 122 -7.57 9.46 -8.94
CA ALA A 122 -8.66 8.71 -9.57
C ALA A 122 -8.79 7.28 -9.04
N ILE A 123 -7.69 6.69 -8.54
CA ILE A 123 -7.70 5.35 -7.91
C ILE A 123 -7.80 5.41 -6.38
N TYR A 124 -7.82 6.60 -5.78
CA TYR A 124 -7.98 6.76 -4.33
C TYR A 124 -9.44 6.49 -3.94
N PRO A 125 -9.71 5.51 -3.05
CA PRO A 125 -11.09 5.19 -2.67
C PRO A 125 -11.74 6.35 -1.90
N PRO A 126 -12.97 6.78 -2.27
CA PRO A 126 -13.73 7.75 -1.48
C PRO A 126 -13.94 7.31 -0.03
N LEU A 127 -14.23 8.26 0.86
CA LEU A 127 -14.56 7.95 2.25
C LEU A 127 -15.80 7.04 2.34
N GLY A 128 -15.71 6.01 3.19
CA GLY A 128 -16.75 5.01 3.36
C GLY A 128 -16.74 3.89 2.31
N THR A 129 -15.79 3.89 1.38
CA THR A 129 -15.61 2.77 0.43
C THR A 129 -15.45 1.45 1.20
N TRP A 130 -16.10 0.40 0.69
CA TRP A 130 -16.18 -0.93 1.32
C TRP A 130 -16.72 -0.95 2.76
N GLY A 131 -17.31 0.15 3.26
CA GLY A 131 -17.83 0.24 4.62
C GLY A 131 -16.77 0.25 5.73
N CYS A 132 -15.47 0.26 5.38
CA CYS A 132 -14.36 0.30 6.33
C CYS A 132 -13.25 1.30 5.96
N TRP A 133 -13.36 1.97 4.80
CA TRP A 133 -12.35 2.93 4.34
C TRP A 133 -12.59 4.35 4.89
N TYR A 134 -12.08 4.61 6.10
CA TYR A 134 -12.19 5.91 6.78
C TYR A 134 -10.80 6.48 7.14
N LEU A 135 -9.92 6.55 6.13
CA LEU A 135 -8.57 7.06 6.33
C LEU A 135 -8.59 8.58 6.54
N PRO A 136 -7.98 9.12 7.61
CA PRO A 136 -7.94 10.56 7.83
C PRO A 136 -7.09 11.25 6.76
N GLY A 137 -7.47 12.48 6.40
CA GLY A 137 -6.79 13.28 5.37
C GLY A 137 -7.52 13.30 4.03
N THR A 138 -6.90 13.94 3.03
CA THR A 138 -7.44 14.07 1.67
C THR A 138 -6.68 13.17 0.70
N SER A 139 -7.28 12.90 -0.47
CA SER A 139 -6.57 12.23 -1.56
C SER A 139 -5.29 12.98 -1.94
N ASP A 140 -5.31 14.31 -1.94
CA ASP A 140 -4.12 15.15 -2.19
C ASP A 140 -2.97 14.82 -1.22
N PHE A 141 -3.28 14.74 0.08
CA PHE A 141 -2.30 14.40 1.10
C PHE A 141 -1.72 13.01 0.88
N HIS A 142 -2.56 11.99 0.70
CA HIS A 142 -2.11 10.59 0.56
C HIS A 142 -1.32 10.37 -0.73
N VAL A 143 -1.72 10.99 -1.84
CA VAL A 143 -0.99 10.94 -3.10
C VAL A 143 0.38 11.62 -2.95
N ALA A 144 0.45 12.80 -2.34
CA ALA A 144 1.72 13.48 -2.12
C ALA A 144 2.64 12.69 -1.16
N TRP A 145 2.09 12.18 -0.06
CA TRP A 145 2.85 11.40 0.92
C TRP A 145 3.42 10.11 0.32
N THR A 146 2.61 9.38 -0.45
CA THR A 146 3.07 8.17 -1.16
C THR A 146 4.19 8.52 -2.14
N GLY A 147 4.06 9.62 -2.90
CA GLY A 147 5.12 10.10 -3.79
C GLY A 147 6.43 10.41 -3.07
N VAL A 148 6.37 11.04 -1.89
CA VAL A 148 7.56 11.27 -1.04
C VAL A 148 8.16 9.93 -0.58
N ALA A 149 7.34 9.01 -0.09
CA ALA A 149 7.80 7.72 0.39
C ALA A 149 8.51 6.90 -0.70
N GLU A 150 7.96 6.91 -1.92
CA GLU A 150 8.57 6.23 -3.08
C GLU A 150 9.86 6.91 -3.54
N LEU A 151 9.91 8.25 -3.60
CA LEU A 151 11.13 8.98 -3.93
C LEU A 151 12.25 8.69 -2.93
N LEU A 152 11.96 8.78 -1.63
CA LEU A 152 12.94 8.56 -0.58
C LEU A 152 13.35 7.09 -0.46
N GLY A 153 12.40 6.16 -0.58
CA GLY A 153 12.67 4.72 -0.60
C GLY A 153 13.52 4.32 -1.80
N GLY A 154 13.18 4.83 -2.99
CA GLY A 154 13.95 4.59 -4.21
C GLY A 154 15.36 5.19 -4.16
N ALA A 155 15.49 6.44 -3.70
CA ALA A 155 16.79 7.08 -3.50
C ALA A 155 17.64 6.32 -2.45
N GLY A 156 17.01 5.85 -1.37
CA GLY A 156 17.67 5.02 -0.36
C GLY A 156 18.22 3.71 -0.92
N LEU A 157 17.45 3.03 -1.79
CA LEU A 157 17.92 1.82 -2.48
C LEU A 157 19.11 2.11 -3.39
N LEU A 158 19.08 3.21 -4.15
CA LEU A 158 20.19 3.60 -5.03
C LEU A 158 21.46 3.93 -4.24
N LEU A 159 21.34 4.68 -3.16
CA LEU A 159 22.47 5.01 -2.29
C LEU A 159 23.05 3.77 -1.60
N GLY A 160 22.21 2.80 -1.24
CA GLY A 160 22.66 1.52 -0.68
C GLY A 160 23.40 0.61 -1.67
N CYS A 161 23.40 0.93 -2.96
CA CYS A 161 24.11 0.19 -4.00
C CYS A 161 25.50 0.77 -4.33
N LEU A 162 25.84 1.95 -3.78
CA LEU A 162 27.14 2.62 -3.94
C LEU A 162 28.13 2.14 -2.88
#